data_AF-A0A4Q4VX75-F1
#
_entry.id   AF-A0A4Q4VX75-F1
#
_cell.length_a   1.000
_cell.length_b   1.000
_cell.length_c   1.000
_cell.angle_alpha   90.00
_cell.angle_beta   90.00
_cell.angle_gamma   90.00
#
_symmetry.space_group_name_H-M   'P 1'
#
loop_
_entity.id
_entity.type
_entity.pdbx_description
1 polymer ?
#
loop_
_entity_poly.entity_id
_entity_poly.type
_entity_poly.pdbx_seq_one_letter_code
_entity_poly.pdbx_strand_id
1 'polypeptide(L)'
;MAEPQPKTVREGATTATAGDAEDEVQTAAKSAEDRKAAAALASLDDARGDDAAAVDQEAASKAMRSLEGGAGAGAGAAEKKSKEAKKVKIEAADVALLVDELDLTKPKATELLKAHDGDAVKAMKAFIAV
;
A
#
# COMPACT_ATOMS: atom_id res chain seq x y z
N MET A 1 49.99 -11.14 41.47
CA MET A 1 49.38 -12.49 41.49
C MET A 1 47.89 -12.29 41.65
N ALA A 2 47.11 -12.35 40.57
CA ALA A 2 45.65 -12.26 40.63
C ALA A 2 45.10 -13.67 40.40
N GLU A 3 44.26 -14.15 41.33
CA GLU A 3 43.65 -15.49 41.25
C GLU A 3 42.65 -15.57 40.08
N PRO A 4 42.55 -16.72 39.39
CA PRO A 4 41.59 -16.88 38.30
C PRO A 4 40.16 -17.02 38.84
N GLN A 5 39.22 -16.34 38.19
CA GLN A 5 37.80 -16.29 38.58
C GLN A 5 37.08 -17.65 38.43
N PRO A 6 36.06 -17.94 39.27
CA PRO A 6 35.30 -19.19 39.20
C PRO A 6 34.45 -19.28 37.92
N LYS A 7 34.33 -20.50 37.38
CA LYS A 7 33.72 -20.82 36.06
C LYS A 7 32.25 -20.43 35.89
N THR A 8 31.59 -19.96 36.94
CA THR A 8 30.15 -19.63 36.95
C THR A 8 29.87 -18.14 36.78
N VAL A 9 30.89 -17.28 36.74
CA VAL A 9 30.71 -15.83 36.57
C VAL A 9 31.56 -15.36 35.40
N ARG A 10 30.90 -14.88 34.35
CA ARG A 10 31.51 -14.16 33.23
C ARG A 10 31.01 -12.72 33.29
N GLU A 11 31.92 -11.76 33.40
CA GLU A 11 31.60 -10.34 33.30
C GLU A 11 30.91 -10.05 31.97
N GLY A 12 29.72 -9.44 32.03
CA GLY A 12 28.87 -9.12 30.88
C GLY A 12 27.36 -9.40 31.08
N ALA A 13 26.97 -10.10 32.13
CA ALA A 13 25.55 -10.27 32.46
C ALA A 13 25.01 -9.06 33.26
N THR A 14 24.63 -7.98 32.57
CA THR A 14 23.41 -7.18 32.84
C THR A 14 23.34 -5.97 31.91
N THR A 15 22.18 -5.89 31.23
CA THR A 15 21.58 -4.69 30.62
C THR A 15 22.37 -3.97 29.53
N ALA A 16 22.36 -4.51 28.31
CA ALA A 16 22.56 -3.72 27.09
C ALA A 16 21.20 -3.28 26.53
N THR A 17 20.68 -2.16 27.04
CA THR A 17 19.75 -1.31 26.30
C THR A 17 20.59 -0.17 25.72
N ALA A 18 20.99 -0.28 24.46
CA ALA A 18 21.29 0.80 23.51
C ALA A 18 22.29 0.31 22.45
N GLY A 19 21.83 0.30 21.20
CA GLY A 19 22.69 0.33 20.01
C GLY A 19 23.18 -1.02 19.50
N ASP A 20 22.89 -1.28 18.23
CA ASP A 20 23.59 -2.21 17.35
C ASP A 20 23.23 -3.70 17.47
N ALA A 21 22.20 -4.11 16.74
CA ALA A 21 21.95 -5.50 16.35
C ALA A 21 21.30 -5.55 14.96
N GLU A 22 21.95 -4.90 13.99
CA GLU A 22 21.71 -5.15 12.56
C GLU A 22 22.47 -6.42 12.12
N ASP A 23 22.23 -7.58 12.74
CA ASP A 23 22.52 -8.92 12.17
C ASP A 23 22.04 -10.05 13.10
N GLU A 24 20.74 -10.16 13.36
CA GLU A 24 20.19 -11.40 13.97
C GLU A 24 18.85 -11.78 13.35
N VAL A 25 18.77 -11.68 12.02
CA VAL A 25 17.76 -12.39 11.22
C VAL A 25 18.23 -13.83 11.00
N GLN A 26 18.44 -14.56 12.11
CA GLN A 26 18.51 -16.01 12.10
C GLN A 26 17.59 -16.55 13.18
N THR A 27 16.29 -16.37 12.96
CA THR A 27 15.25 -17.14 13.65
C THR A 27 15.30 -18.60 13.18
N ALA A 28 16.41 -19.28 13.42
CA ALA A 28 16.45 -20.72 13.35
C ALA A 28 15.52 -21.25 14.46
N ALA A 29 14.46 -21.93 14.04
CA ALA A 29 13.44 -22.54 14.87
C ALA A 29 14.05 -23.21 16.11
N LYS A 30 13.75 -22.67 17.30
CA LYS A 30 14.36 -23.08 18.59
C LYS A 30 13.85 -24.44 19.09
N SER A 31 12.82 -25.01 18.46
CA SER A 31 12.23 -26.31 18.78
C SER A 31 12.12 -27.24 17.55
N ALA A 32 12.11 -28.56 17.78
CA ALA A 32 11.88 -29.55 16.72
C ALA A 32 10.50 -29.39 16.07
N GLU A 33 9.50 -28.97 16.84
CA GLU A 33 8.15 -28.71 16.35
C GLU A 33 8.12 -27.51 15.38
N ASP A 34 8.85 -26.43 15.72
CA ASP A 34 8.95 -25.25 14.86
C ASP A 34 9.64 -25.55 13.53
N ARG A 35 10.63 -26.46 13.52
CA ARG A 35 11.27 -26.91 12.28
C ARG A 35 10.31 -27.71 11.40
N LYS A 36 9.45 -28.54 12.00
CA LYS A 36 8.42 -29.30 11.29
C LYS A 36 7.32 -28.39 10.75
N ALA A 37 6.90 -27.39 11.53
CA ALA A 37 5.94 -26.38 11.09
C ALA A 37 6.51 -25.53 9.95
N ALA A 38 7.77 -25.10 10.06
CA ALA A 38 8.46 -24.37 9.00
C ALA A 38 8.59 -25.20 7.71
N ALA A 39 8.93 -26.49 7.83
CA ALA A 39 8.99 -27.39 6.67
C ALA A 39 7.62 -27.57 6.01
N ALA A 40 6.53 -27.70 6.79
CA ALA A 40 5.19 -27.81 6.25
C ALA A 40 4.73 -26.53 5.53
N LEU A 41 5.10 -25.35 6.04
CA LEU A 41 4.83 -24.07 5.38
C LEU A 41 5.66 -23.90 4.10
N ALA A 42 6.93 -24.31 4.11
CA ALA A 42 7.79 -24.30 2.93
C ALA A 42 7.23 -25.21 1.82
N SER A 43 6.82 -26.44 2.16
CA SER A 43 6.22 -27.36 1.19
C SER A 43 4.91 -26.85 0.58
N LEU A 44 4.16 -25.98 1.27
CA LEU A 44 2.95 -25.35 0.73
C LEU A 44 3.24 -24.20 -0.24
N ASP A 45 4.43 -23.58 -0.14
CA ASP A 45 4.89 -22.55 -1.07
C ASP A 45 5.42 -23.20 -2.36
N ASP A 46 6.20 -24.29 -2.22
CA ASP A 46 6.68 -25.09 -3.36
C ASP A 46 5.53 -25.69 -4.19
N ALA A 47 4.44 -26.11 -3.54
CA ALA A 47 3.25 -26.64 -4.21
C ALA A 47 2.50 -25.62 -5.08
N ARG A 48 2.74 -24.30 -4.91
CA ARG A 48 2.16 -23.25 -5.77
C ARG A 48 2.96 -23.00 -7.04
N GLY A 49 4.20 -23.49 -7.11
CA GLY A 49 5.11 -23.27 -8.24
C GLY A 49 4.78 -24.13 -9.47
N ASP A 50 4.18 -25.29 -9.28
CA ASP A 50 3.94 -26.28 -10.35
C ASP A 50 2.45 -26.51 -10.66
N ASP A 51 1.54 -26.20 -9.72
CA ASP A 51 0.09 -26.23 -9.96
C ASP A 51 -0.41 -24.87 -10.49
N ALA A 52 0.32 -24.31 -11.45
CA ALA A 52 -0.23 -23.34 -12.38
C ALA A 52 -1.24 -24.08 -13.26
N ALA A 53 -2.40 -24.41 -12.67
CA ALA A 53 -3.57 -24.86 -13.40
C ALA A 53 -3.65 -24.04 -14.68
N ALA A 54 -3.67 -24.69 -15.84
CA ALA A 54 -3.48 -24.07 -17.15
C ALA A 54 -4.44 -22.89 -17.34
N VAL A 55 -4.01 -21.70 -16.91
CA VAL A 55 -4.75 -20.46 -17.07
C VAL A 55 -4.60 -20.12 -18.54
N ASP A 56 -5.73 -19.95 -19.22
CA ASP A 56 -5.74 -19.39 -20.56
C ASP A 56 -5.21 -17.95 -20.48
N GLN A 57 -3.91 -17.81 -20.77
CA GLN A 57 -3.20 -16.53 -20.71
C GLN A 57 -3.78 -15.51 -21.68
N GLU A 58 -4.42 -15.95 -22.77
CA GLU A 58 -5.09 -15.07 -23.72
C GLU A 58 -6.39 -14.54 -23.12
N ALA A 59 -7.21 -15.41 -22.52
CA ALA A 59 -8.42 -14.99 -21.80
C ALA A 59 -8.08 -14.06 -20.63
N ALA A 60 -7.01 -14.36 -19.87
CA ALA A 60 -6.53 -13.52 -18.78
C ALA A 60 -6.04 -12.16 -19.30
N SER A 61 -5.22 -12.14 -20.36
CA SER A 61 -4.73 -10.90 -20.97
C SER A 61 -5.87 -10.06 -21.56
N LYS A 62 -6.88 -10.70 -22.16
CA LYS A 62 -8.07 -10.03 -22.70
C LYS A 62 -8.96 -9.47 -21.59
N ALA A 63 -9.14 -10.21 -20.50
CA ALA A 63 -9.85 -9.75 -19.32
C ALA A 63 -9.11 -8.57 -18.68
N MET A 64 -7.79 -8.65 -18.51
CA MET A 64 -6.97 -7.55 -17.99
C MET A 64 -7.01 -6.31 -18.88
N ARG A 65 -6.93 -6.47 -20.21
CA ARG A 65 -7.12 -5.36 -21.16
C ARG A 65 -8.52 -4.76 -21.11
N SER A 66 -9.55 -5.59 -20.90
CA SER A 66 -10.93 -5.12 -20.70
C SER A 66 -11.09 -4.42 -19.36
N LEU A 67 -10.31 -4.80 -18.35
CA LEU A 67 -10.25 -4.15 -17.04
C LEU A 67 -9.45 -2.85 -17.09
N GLU A 68 -8.40 -2.76 -17.89
CA GLU A 68 -7.64 -1.52 -18.09
C GLU A 68 -8.41 -0.52 -18.96
N GLY A 69 -9.10 -1.00 -19.99
CA GLY A 69 -10.08 -0.21 -20.76
C GLY A 69 -11.42 0.00 -20.03
N GLY A 70 -11.61 -0.67 -18.89
CA GLY A 70 -12.86 -0.75 -18.13
C GLY A 70 -12.70 -0.48 -16.65
N ALA A 71 -11.61 0.14 -16.20
CA ALA A 71 -11.39 0.56 -14.82
C ALA A 71 -12.29 1.75 -14.41
N GLY A 72 -13.35 2.01 -15.20
CA GLY A 72 -14.55 2.76 -14.79
C GLY A 72 -15.74 1.87 -14.40
N ALA A 73 -15.80 0.61 -14.83
CA ALA A 73 -16.99 -0.24 -14.70
C ALA A 73 -17.17 -0.88 -13.31
N GLY A 74 -16.27 -0.65 -12.36
CA GLY A 74 -16.45 -0.91 -10.93
C GLY A 74 -17.14 0.22 -10.16
N ALA A 75 -17.43 1.34 -10.82
CA ALA A 75 -18.16 2.48 -10.28
C ALA A 75 -19.57 2.60 -10.91
N GLY A 76 -20.22 1.45 -11.16
CA GLY A 76 -21.55 1.33 -11.79
C GLY A 76 -22.73 2.00 -11.06
N ALA A 77 -22.48 2.80 -10.02
CA ALA A 77 -23.47 3.70 -9.39
C ALA A 77 -23.10 5.20 -9.51
N ALA A 78 -21.91 5.56 -9.99
CA ALA A 78 -21.48 6.96 -10.18
C ALA A 78 -21.38 7.38 -11.66
N GLU A 79 -21.46 6.42 -12.59
CA GLU A 79 -21.18 6.61 -14.03
C GLU A 79 -22.41 7.06 -14.85
N LYS A 80 -23.04 8.17 -14.46
CA LYS A 80 -23.85 8.98 -15.40
C LYS A 80 -23.34 10.42 -15.54
N LYS A 81 -22.15 10.74 -15.00
CA LYS A 81 -21.55 12.07 -15.08
C LYS A 81 -20.09 12.07 -15.55
N SER A 82 -19.61 10.94 -16.10
CA SER A 82 -18.20 10.78 -16.53
C SER A 82 -18.03 10.75 -18.05
N LYS A 83 -19.05 11.15 -18.83
CA LYS A 83 -18.94 11.26 -20.31
C LYS A 83 -18.43 12.61 -20.81
N GLU A 84 -17.98 13.46 -19.90
CA GLU A 84 -17.45 14.77 -20.25
C GLU A 84 -16.20 15.09 -19.44
N ALA A 85 -15.24 14.15 -19.40
CA ALA A 85 -13.84 14.49 -19.18
C ALA A 85 -13.30 15.26 -20.40
N LYS A 86 -14.00 16.32 -20.81
CA LYS A 86 -13.42 17.39 -21.61
C LYS A 86 -12.23 17.89 -20.81
N LYS A 87 -11.16 18.25 -21.49
CA LYS A 87 -9.97 18.84 -20.90
C LYS A 87 -10.38 20.18 -20.25
N VAL A 88 -10.91 20.13 -19.03
CA VAL A 88 -11.37 21.29 -18.28
C VAL A 88 -10.13 22.12 -18.00
N LYS A 89 -10.16 23.39 -18.44
CA LYS A 89 -9.11 24.34 -18.13
C LYS A 89 -9.30 24.74 -16.67
N ILE A 90 -8.37 24.36 -15.83
CA ILE A 90 -8.38 24.65 -14.40
C ILE A 90 -7.39 25.79 -14.19
N GLU A 91 -7.85 26.87 -13.58
CA GLU A 91 -7.01 27.99 -13.16
C GLU A 91 -6.15 27.58 -11.97
N ALA A 92 -4.86 27.94 -12.00
CA ALA A 92 -3.95 27.65 -10.88
C ALA A 92 -4.32 28.43 -9.61
N ALA A 93 -4.91 29.62 -9.78
CA ALA A 93 -5.42 30.44 -8.69
C ALA A 93 -6.58 29.75 -7.95
N ASP A 94 -7.50 29.11 -8.69
CA ASP A 94 -8.62 28.37 -8.11
C ASP A 94 -8.14 27.13 -7.35
N VAL A 95 -7.11 26.44 -7.85
CA VAL A 95 -6.51 25.33 -7.11
C VAL A 95 -5.87 25.81 -5.81
N ALA A 96 -5.16 26.93 -5.83
CA ALA A 96 -4.55 27.49 -4.62
C ALA A 96 -5.61 27.90 -3.59
N LEU A 97 -6.65 28.63 -4.03
CA LEU A 97 -7.77 29.03 -3.18
C LEU A 97 -8.42 27.83 -2.48
N LEU A 98 -8.69 26.76 -3.22
CA LEU A 98 -9.34 25.57 -2.64
C LEU A 98 -8.41 24.78 -1.72
N VAL A 99 -7.09 24.84 -1.93
CA VAL A 99 -6.12 24.24 -1.00
C VAL A 99 -6.11 25.01 0.32
N ASP A 100 -6.08 26.33 0.26
CA ASP A 100 -5.94 27.19 1.43
C ASP A 100 -7.24 27.31 2.24
N GLU A 101 -8.40 27.40 1.59
CA GLU A 101 -9.68 27.64 2.27
C GLU A 101 -10.41 26.36 2.71
N LEU A 102 -10.22 25.25 2.00
CA LEU A 102 -10.89 23.98 2.31
C LEU A 102 -9.94 22.94 2.93
N ASP A 103 -8.70 23.32 3.25
CA ASP A 103 -7.64 22.45 3.75
C ASP A 103 -7.47 21.16 2.91
N LEU A 104 -7.61 21.29 1.59
CA LEU A 104 -7.48 20.18 0.66
C LEU A 104 -6.05 20.06 0.16
N THR A 105 -5.61 18.82 -0.06
CA THR A 105 -4.37 18.61 -0.82
C THR A 105 -4.55 19.05 -2.27
N LYS A 106 -3.48 19.54 -2.91
CA LYS A 106 -3.47 19.94 -4.33
C LYS A 106 -4.16 18.94 -5.29
N PRO A 107 -3.93 17.60 -5.20
CA PRO A 107 -4.65 16.66 -6.07
C PRO A 107 -6.16 16.65 -5.81
N LYS A 108 -6.60 16.78 -4.56
CA LYS A 108 -8.03 16.80 -4.19
C LYS A 108 -8.74 18.07 -4.63
N ALA A 109 -8.10 19.23 -4.47
CA ALA A 109 -8.62 20.49 -5.00
C ALA A 109 -8.77 20.44 -6.53
N THR A 110 -7.79 19.85 -7.23
CA THR A 110 -7.83 19.70 -8.69
C THR A 110 -8.94 18.74 -9.14
N GLU A 111 -9.16 17.64 -8.40
CA GLU A 111 -10.23 16.69 -8.65
C GLU A 111 -11.62 17.34 -8.47
N LEU A 112 -11.79 18.11 -7.39
CA LEU A 112 -13.02 18.85 -7.12
C LEU A 112 -13.32 19.86 -8.25
N LEU A 113 -12.33 20.64 -8.68
CA LEU A 113 -12.52 21.58 -9.81
C LEU A 113 -12.89 20.84 -11.11
N LYS A 114 -12.26 19.70 -11.40
CA LYS A 114 -12.63 18.88 -12.58
C LYS A 114 -14.07 18.39 -12.54
N ALA A 115 -14.55 17.95 -11.37
CA ALA A 115 -15.91 17.46 -11.19
C ALA A 115 -16.99 18.56 -11.38
N HIS A 116 -16.57 19.82 -11.29
CA HIS A 116 -17.43 21.00 -11.36
C HIS A 116 -17.07 21.95 -12.52
N ASP A 117 -16.56 21.40 -13.63
CA ASP A 117 -16.29 22.14 -14.88
C ASP A 117 -15.26 23.29 -14.73
N GLY A 118 -14.43 23.24 -13.69
CA GLY A 118 -13.45 24.28 -13.37
C GLY A 118 -14.04 25.49 -12.64
N ASP A 119 -15.30 25.42 -12.21
CA ASP A 119 -15.97 26.49 -11.47
C ASP A 119 -15.72 26.34 -9.96
N ALA A 120 -14.86 27.19 -9.41
CA ALA A 120 -14.51 27.23 -7.99
C ALA A 120 -15.73 27.49 -7.09
N VAL A 121 -16.66 28.37 -7.48
CA VAL A 121 -17.83 28.71 -6.68
C VAL A 121 -18.80 27.53 -6.62
N LYS A 122 -19.03 26.87 -7.76
CA LYS A 122 -19.86 25.65 -7.84
C LYS A 122 -19.24 24.51 -7.05
N ALA A 123 -17.92 24.34 -7.14
CA ALA A 123 -17.15 23.36 -6.37
C ALA A 123 -17.28 23.58 -4.86
N MET A 124 -17.03 24.81 -4.38
CA MET A 124 -17.12 25.15 -2.95
C MET A 124 -18.54 24.96 -2.42
N LYS A 125 -19.56 25.39 -3.17
CA LYS A 125 -20.97 25.18 -2.80
C LYS A 125 -21.33 23.71 -2.69
N ALA A 126 -20.85 22.88 -3.62
CA ALA A 126 -21.10 21.45 -3.58
C ALA A 126 -20.38 20.76 -2.41
N PHE A 127 -19.17 21.23 -2.07
CA PHE A 127 -18.38 20.69 -0.97
C PHE A 127 -19.04 20.88 0.41
N ILE A 128 -19.65 22.05 0.64
CA ILE A 128 -20.33 22.36 1.91
C ILE A 128 -21.79 21.87 1.97
N ALA A 129 -22.38 21.47 0.85
CA ALA A 129 -23.75 20.98 0.78
C ALA A 129 -23.88 19.50 1.19
N VAL A 130 -22.82 18.92 1.77
CA VAL A 130 -22.76 17.59 2.38
C VAL A 130 -23.54 17.55 3.69
#